data_AF-Q9DEX2-F1
#
_entry.id   AF-Q9DEX2-F1
#
_cell.length_a   1.000
_cell.length_b   1.000
_cell.length_c   1.000
_cell.angle_alpha   90.00
_cell.angle_beta   90.00
_cell.angle_gamma   90.00
#
_symmetry.space_group_name_H-M   'P 1'
#
loop_
_entity.id
_entity.type
_entity.pdbx_description
1 polymer ?
#
loop_
_entity_poly.entity_id
_entity_poly.type
_entity_poly.pdbx_seq_one_letter_code
_entity_poly.pdbx_strand_id
1 'polypeptide(L)'
;MHDYPPLVSGALQLLFRHFSQRQEVLQAFKQVQLLVTSQDVDNYKQIKQDLDQLRSIVEKSELWVYKGQGPDETMDGVPGENEHKKKEEGHSKSQKPESTSSYNYRVVKEILLRLSKLCVQESASVRKSRKQQQRLLRNMGAHAVVLELLQIPYEKAEDTRMQEIMKLAHEFLQNFCAGNQQNQALLHKHINLFLNPGILEAVTMQHIFMNNFQLCSEINERVVQHFVHCIETHGRNVQYIKFLQTIVKAEGKFIKKCQDMVMAELVNAGEDVLVFYNDRASFQTLVQMMRSERDRMDENSPLMYHIHLVELLAVCTEGKNVYTEIKCNSLLPL
;
A
#
# COMPACT_ATOMS: atom_id res chain seq x y z
N MET A 1 -9.87 44.55 29.35
CA MET A 1 -10.69 43.60 28.56
C MET A 1 -9.85 42.62 27.72
N HIS A 2 -8.53 42.81 27.60
CA HIS A 2 -7.63 41.92 26.83
C HIS A 2 -6.76 41.01 27.71
N ASP A 3 -6.95 41.02 29.04
CA ASP A 3 -6.02 40.41 30.00
C ASP A 3 -6.17 38.89 30.16
N TYR A 4 -7.11 38.26 29.44
CA TYR A 4 -7.30 36.80 29.47
C TYR A 4 -7.34 36.21 28.05
N PRO A 5 -6.18 35.83 27.49
CA PRO A 5 -6.05 35.29 26.13
C PRO A 5 -6.97 34.11 25.79
N PRO A 6 -7.24 33.13 26.70
CA PRO A 6 -8.17 32.03 26.43
C PRO A 6 -9.62 32.51 26.20
N LEU A 7 -10.05 33.55 26.92
CA LEU A 7 -11.40 34.10 26.81
C LEU A 7 -11.57 34.85 25.50
N VAL A 8 -10.55 35.63 25.10
CA VAL A 8 -10.51 36.35 23.82
C VAL A 8 -10.53 35.36 22.66
N SER A 9 -9.75 34.29 22.73
CA SER A 9 -9.74 33.22 21.71
C SER A 9 -11.10 32.51 21.61
N GLY A 10 -11.72 32.15 22.73
CA GLY A 10 -13.05 31.53 22.75
C GLY A 10 -14.15 32.46 22.22
N ALA A 11 -14.11 33.74 22.58
CA ALA A 11 -15.04 34.75 22.07
C ALA A 11 -14.89 34.96 20.55
N LEU A 12 -13.65 34.97 20.04
CA LEU A 12 -13.39 35.04 18.60
C LEU A 12 -13.87 33.78 17.87
N GLN A 13 -13.66 32.58 18.41
CA GLN A 13 -14.20 31.35 17.83
C GLN A 13 -15.72 31.39 17.72
N LEU A 14 -16.42 31.86 18.77
CA LEU A 14 -17.87 32.04 18.76
C LEU A 14 -18.30 33.09 17.71
N LEU A 15 -17.58 34.19 17.61
CA LEU A 15 -17.84 35.23 16.61
C LEU A 15 -17.68 34.68 15.19
N PHE A 16 -16.58 33.98 14.89
CA PHE A 16 -16.38 33.33 13.59
C PHE A 16 -17.44 32.28 13.30
N ARG A 17 -17.84 31.50 14.31
CA ARG A 17 -18.90 30.50 14.19
C ARG A 17 -20.24 31.15 13.84
N HIS A 18 -20.56 32.30 14.45
CA HIS A 18 -21.77 33.06 14.14
C HIS A 18 -21.81 33.51 12.66
N PHE A 19 -20.69 33.99 12.11
CA PHE A 19 -20.62 34.36 10.68
C PHE A 19 -20.54 33.16 9.74
N SER A 20 -20.11 31.99 10.22
CA SER A 20 -19.86 30.80 9.41
C SER A 20 -20.94 29.72 9.54
N GLN A 21 -22.06 30.00 10.20
CA GLN A 21 -23.12 29.02 10.51
C GLN A 21 -23.55 28.21 9.28
N ARG A 22 -23.84 28.87 8.15
CA ARG A 22 -24.26 28.19 6.92
C ARG A 22 -23.17 27.25 6.39
N GLN A 23 -21.92 27.68 6.40
CA GLN A 23 -20.80 26.87 5.95
C GLN A 23 -20.58 25.67 6.86
N GLU A 24 -20.65 25.86 8.18
CA GLU A 24 -20.52 24.81 9.18
C GLU A 24 -21.65 23.78 9.07
N VAL A 25 -22.90 24.22 8.94
CA VAL A 25 -24.06 23.34 8.74
C VAL A 25 -23.92 22.54 7.45
N LEU A 26 -23.56 23.19 6.33
CA LEU A 26 -23.33 22.49 5.07
C LEU A 26 -22.17 21.49 5.16
N GLN A 27 -21.10 21.83 5.90
CA GLN A 27 -19.96 20.94 6.11
C GLN A 27 -20.33 19.74 6.98
N ALA A 28 -21.10 19.95 8.05
CA ALA A 28 -21.63 18.88 8.89
C ALA A 28 -22.58 17.97 8.09
N PHE A 29 -23.46 18.56 7.25
CA PHE A 29 -24.41 17.80 6.44
C PHE A 29 -23.71 16.93 5.39
N LYS A 30 -22.54 17.33 4.88
CA LYS A 30 -21.70 16.50 3.99
C LYS A 30 -21.15 15.25 4.68
N GLN A 31 -21.06 15.24 6.02
CA GLN A 31 -20.56 14.11 6.81
C GLN A 31 -21.67 13.16 7.27
N VAL A 32 -22.95 13.57 7.16
CA VAL A 32 -24.10 12.74 7.52
C VAL A 32 -24.25 11.59 6.53
N GLN A 33 -24.48 10.38 7.04
CA GLN A 33 -24.72 9.19 6.24
C GLN A 33 -26.11 8.64 6.47
N LEU A 34 -26.79 8.28 5.38
CA LEU A 34 -28.06 7.57 5.43
C LEU A 34 -27.78 6.06 5.35
N LEU A 35 -28.06 5.35 6.45
CA LEU A 35 -27.93 3.89 6.55
C LEU A 35 -29.35 3.31 6.61
N VAL A 36 -29.64 2.32 5.76
CA VAL A 36 -31.00 1.80 5.57
C VAL A 36 -31.21 0.48 6.31
N THR A 37 -30.20 -0.38 6.38
CA THR A 37 -30.29 -1.69 7.03
C THR A 37 -29.72 -1.64 8.45
N SER A 38 -30.24 -2.49 9.34
CA SER A 38 -29.68 -2.67 10.70
C SER A 38 -28.23 -3.14 10.64
N GLN A 39 -27.89 -4.01 9.69
CA GLN A 39 -26.53 -4.49 9.48
C GLN A 39 -25.55 -3.37 9.11
N ASP A 40 -25.97 -2.40 8.29
CA ASP A 40 -25.12 -1.23 7.96
C ASP A 40 -24.89 -0.32 9.17
N VAL A 41 -25.89 -0.21 10.06
CA VAL A 41 -25.76 0.55 11.31
C VAL A 41 -24.77 -0.12 12.26
N ASP A 42 -24.83 -1.44 12.40
CA ASP A 42 -23.88 -2.19 13.23
C ASP A 42 -22.47 -2.15 12.65
N ASN A 43 -22.33 -2.29 11.33
CA ASN A 43 -21.06 -2.10 10.62
C ASN A 43 -20.49 -0.70 10.85
N TYR A 44 -21.31 0.35 10.76
CA TYR A 44 -20.87 1.72 11.01
C TYR A 44 -20.37 1.92 12.44
N LYS A 45 -21.11 1.41 13.45
CA LYS A 45 -20.71 1.48 14.85
C LYS A 45 -19.38 0.76 15.08
N GLN A 46 -19.23 -0.43 14.51
CA GLN A 46 -18.00 -1.21 14.62
C GLN A 46 -16.81 -0.51 13.96
N ILE A 47 -16.97 -0.05 12.71
CA ILE A 47 -15.93 0.70 12.00
C ILE A 47 -15.56 1.96 12.79
N LYS A 48 -16.53 2.68 13.34
CA LYS A 48 -16.28 3.90 14.11
C LYS A 48 -15.40 3.59 15.33
N GLN A 49 -15.79 2.59 16.11
CA GLN A 49 -15.03 2.17 17.29
C GLN A 49 -13.60 1.73 16.91
N ASP A 50 -13.48 0.95 15.84
CA ASP A 50 -12.18 0.47 15.35
C ASP A 50 -11.29 1.62 14.85
N LEU A 51 -11.86 2.61 14.16
CA LEU A 51 -11.11 3.78 13.70
C LEU A 51 -10.71 4.72 14.84
N ASP A 52 -11.58 4.93 15.83
CA ASP A 52 -11.27 5.73 17.01
C ASP A 52 -10.13 5.08 17.82
N GLN A 53 -10.16 3.76 17.97
CA GLN A 53 -9.07 2.98 18.57
C GLN A 53 -7.78 3.05 17.75
N LEU A 54 -7.86 2.82 16.43
CA LEU A 54 -6.70 2.86 15.54
C LEU A 54 -6.04 4.23 15.56
N ARG A 55 -6.82 5.32 15.49
CA ARG A 55 -6.30 6.69 15.57
C ARG A 55 -5.56 6.92 16.87
N SER A 56 -6.13 6.56 18.02
CA SER A 56 -5.44 6.72 19.30
C SER A 56 -4.15 5.91 19.39
N ILE A 57 -4.06 4.74 18.75
CA ILE A 57 -2.85 3.91 18.75
C ILE A 57 -1.79 4.50 17.82
N VAL A 58 -2.19 4.99 16.64
CA VAL A 58 -1.33 5.64 15.63
C VAL A 58 -0.74 6.95 16.18
N GLU A 59 -1.54 7.79 16.83
CA GLU A 59 -1.08 9.03 17.48
C GLU A 59 -0.05 8.76 18.58
N LYS A 60 -0.12 7.58 19.21
CA LYS A 60 0.79 7.13 20.26
C LYS A 60 1.85 6.16 19.75
N SER A 61 2.08 6.11 18.44
CA SER A 61 3.01 5.17 17.79
C SER A 61 4.42 5.21 18.38
N GLU A 62 4.89 6.38 18.79
CA GLU A 62 6.19 6.54 19.44
C GLU A 62 6.35 5.73 20.75
N LEU A 63 5.25 5.36 21.42
CA LEU A 63 5.27 4.67 22.71
C LEU A 63 5.35 3.15 22.61
N TRP A 64 5.12 2.57 21.42
CA TRP A 64 5.03 1.12 21.27
C TRP A 64 5.70 0.57 20.02
N VAL A 65 6.01 1.42 19.05
CA VAL A 65 6.77 1.04 17.86
C VAL A 65 8.22 0.86 18.23
N TYR A 66 8.77 -0.28 17.84
CA TYR A 66 10.16 -0.61 18.06
C TYR A 66 11.06 0.35 17.26
N LYS A 67 11.83 1.18 17.96
CA LYS A 67 12.99 1.88 17.42
C LYS A 67 14.19 1.18 18.04
N GLY A 68 15.07 0.58 17.24
CA GLY A 68 16.28 -0.06 17.72
C GLY A 68 16.98 0.82 18.75
N GLN A 69 17.38 0.21 19.87
CA GLN A 69 18.17 0.89 20.88
C GLN A 69 19.43 1.43 20.20
N GLY A 70 19.59 2.76 20.20
CA GLY A 70 20.86 3.37 19.83
C GLY A 70 21.98 2.91 20.78
N PRO A 71 23.26 3.05 20.40
CA PRO A 71 24.39 2.46 21.13
C PRO A 71 24.71 3.04 22.52
N ASP A 72 23.79 3.71 23.20
CA ASP A 72 24.13 4.59 24.34
C ASP A 72 23.20 4.45 25.56
N GLU A 73 22.78 3.22 25.87
CA GLU A 73 22.35 2.87 27.22
C GLU A 73 23.26 1.77 27.78
N THR A 74 24.47 2.17 28.15
CA THR A 74 25.36 1.42 29.02
C THR A 74 24.64 1.14 30.35
N MET A 75 24.12 -0.08 30.46
CA MET A 75 24.39 -1.02 31.55
C MET A 75 24.85 -0.37 32.86
N ASP A 76 23.91 -0.11 33.77
CA ASP A 76 24.21 0.19 35.17
C ASP A 76 23.26 -0.59 36.10
N GLY A 77 23.80 -1.57 36.83
CA GLY A 77 23.03 -2.33 37.83
C GLY A 77 23.48 -3.77 38.14
N VAL A 78 24.76 -3.95 38.45
CA VAL A 78 25.41 -4.96 39.33
C VAL A 78 24.75 -6.35 39.56
N PRO A 79 25.48 -7.47 39.32
CA PRO A 79 25.06 -8.82 39.70
C PRO A 79 25.37 -9.12 41.18
N GLY A 80 24.36 -9.57 41.93
CA GLY A 80 24.50 -10.05 43.31
C GLY A 80 24.05 -11.51 43.43
N GLU A 81 25.02 -12.38 43.72
CA GLU A 81 24.89 -13.82 43.95
C GLU A 81 24.00 -14.16 45.16
N ASN A 82 23.23 -15.26 45.06
CA ASN A 82 23.21 -16.30 46.09
C ASN A 82 22.48 -17.57 45.61
N GLU A 83 23.22 -18.67 45.59
CA GLU A 83 22.73 -20.04 45.43
C GLU A 83 21.93 -20.50 46.66
N HIS A 84 20.80 -21.20 46.46
CA HIS A 84 20.66 -22.63 46.79
C HIS A 84 19.20 -23.14 46.91
N LYS A 85 19.01 -24.33 46.31
CA LYS A 85 18.18 -25.49 46.71
C LYS A 85 16.72 -25.64 46.22
N LYS A 86 16.61 -26.65 45.33
CA LYS A 86 15.72 -27.85 45.33
C LYS A 86 14.26 -27.73 44.82
N LYS A 87 14.09 -28.33 43.63
CA LYS A 87 13.18 -29.43 43.21
C LYS A 87 11.65 -29.29 43.38
N GLU A 88 11.02 -29.71 42.26
CA GLU A 88 9.74 -30.41 42.08
C GLU A 88 8.51 -29.65 41.53
N GLU A 89 8.13 -30.11 40.34
CA GLU A 89 6.86 -30.17 39.60
C GLU A 89 5.65 -29.35 40.08
N GLY A 90 5.04 -28.60 39.16
CA GLY A 90 3.75 -27.96 39.40
C GLY A 90 3.25 -27.09 38.27
N HIS A 91 2.37 -27.66 37.47
CA HIS A 91 1.53 -27.07 36.43
C HIS A 91 1.00 -25.66 36.80
N SER A 92 1.40 -24.61 36.07
CA SER A 92 0.65 -23.36 35.83
C SER A 92 1.45 -22.45 34.89
N LYS A 93 1.12 -22.45 33.58
CA LYS A 93 1.59 -21.39 32.67
C LYS A 93 0.84 -20.10 33.03
N SER A 94 1.35 -19.40 34.04
CA SER A 94 0.92 -18.06 34.42
C SER A 94 1.06 -17.14 33.21
N GLN A 95 -0.07 -16.62 32.72
CA GLN A 95 -0.11 -15.56 31.73
C GLN A 95 0.70 -14.37 32.29
N LYS A 96 1.89 -14.13 31.74
CA LYS A 96 2.57 -12.85 31.94
C LYS A 96 1.65 -11.76 31.39
N PRO A 97 1.49 -10.61 32.08
CA PRO A 97 0.72 -9.50 31.55
C PRO A 97 1.34 -9.11 30.21
N GLU A 98 0.54 -9.15 29.16
CA GLU A 98 0.94 -8.77 27.81
C GLU A 98 1.45 -7.32 27.87
N SER A 99 2.65 -7.06 27.34
CA SER A 99 3.19 -5.71 27.34
C SER A 99 2.25 -4.80 26.53
N THR A 100 2.08 -3.55 26.96
CA THR A 100 1.21 -2.56 26.28
C THR A 100 1.51 -2.48 24.78
N SER A 101 2.78 -2.64 24.40
CA SER A 101 3.20 -2.72 23.00
C SER A 101 2.64 -3.95 22.28
N SER A 102 2.75 -5.17 22.83
CA SER A 102 2.20 -6.39 22.21
C SER A 102 0.69 -6.32 22.04
N TYR A 103 -0.02 -5.77 23.03
CA TYR A 103 -1.46 -5.52 22.92
C TYR A 103 -1.78 -4.59 21.74
N ASN A 104 -1.05 -3.48 21.58
CA ASN A 104 -1.25 -2.54 20.47
C ASN A 104 -1.01 -3.21 19.10
N TYR A 105 0.07 -4.00 18.94
CA TYR A 105 0.32 -4.75 17.71
C TYR A 105 -0.85 -5.70 17.37
N ARG A 106 -1.38 -6.43 18.35
CA ARG A 106 -2.53 -7.33 18.14
C ARG A 106 -3.78 -6.56 17.74
N VAL A 107 -4.11 -5.48 18.45
CA VAL A 107 -5.30 -4.67 18.18
C VAL A 107 -5.25 -4.05 16.79
N VAL A 108 -4.12 -3.47 16.39
CA VAL A 108 -3.95 -2.89 15.05
C VAL A 108 -4.12 -3.96 13.97
N LYS A 109 -3.49 -5.12 14.15
CA LYS A 109 -3.62 -6.27 13.23
C LYS A 109 -5.09 -6.72 13.09
N GLU A 110 -5.81 -6.87 14.19
CA GLU A 110 -7.22 -7.26 14.19
C GLU A 110 -8.13 -6.21 13.56
N ILE A 111 -7.87 -4.91 13.79
CA ILE A 111 -8.60 -3.82 13.15
C ILE A 111 -8.37 -3.85 11.63
N LEU A 112 -7.13 -3.94 11.16
CA LEU A 112 -6.82 -3.97 9.73
C LEU A 112 -7.45 -5.19 9.03
N LEU A 113 -7.40 -6.37 9.66
CA LEU A 113 -8.05 -7.57 9.14
C LEU A 113 -9.57 -7.41 9.04
N ARG A 114 -10.21 -6.82 10.06
CA ARG A 114 -11.65 -6.54 10.04
C ARG A 114 -12.02 -5.53 8.96
N LEU A 115 -11.26 -4.44 8.84
CA LEU A 115 -11.47 -3.43 7.79
C LEU A 115 -11.26 -4.00 6.38
N SER A 116 -10.23 -4.83 6.17
CA SER A 116 -9.99 -5.52 4.89
C SER A 116 -11.13 -6.49 4.57
N LYS A 117 -11.58 -7.29 5.55
CA LYS A 117 -12.70 -8.22 5.39
C LYS A 117 -14.01 -7.51 5.02
N LEU A 118 -14.25 -6.31 5.55
CA LEU A 118 -15.40 -5.49 5.17
C LEU A 118 -15.33 -5.00 3.71
N CYS A 119 -14.13 -4.87 3.12
CA CYS A 119 -13.95 -4.57 1.71
C CYS A 119 -14.09 -5.80 0.78
N VAL A 120 -13.90 -7.02 1.33
CA VAL A 120 -13.77 -8.28 0.57
C VAL A 120 -14.95 -9.23 0.76
N GLN A 121 -15.88 -8.98 1.70
CA GLN A 121 -17.03 -9.87 1.97
C GLN A 121 -17.90 -10.12 0.72
N GLU A 122 -17.50 -11.11 -0.08
CA GLU A 122 -18.16 -11.58 -1.29
C GLU A 122 -19.18 -12.65 -0.91
N SER A 123 -20.42 -12.23 -0.69
CA SER A 123 -21.56 -13.12 -0.95
C SER A 123 -22.08 -12.83 -2.37
N ALA A 124 -22.66 -13.83 -3.04
CA ALA A 124 -22.93 -13.81 -4.48
C ALA A 124 -23.91 -12.70 -4.99
N SER A 125 -24.43 -11.82 -4.12
CA SER A 125 -25.31 -10.69 -4.48
C SER A 125 -24.64 -9.29 -4.44
N VAL A 126 -23.30 -9.21 -4.29
CA VAL A 126 -22.61 -8.10 -3.57
C VAL A 126 -21.82 -7.05 -4.37
N ARG A 127 -21.84 -6.99 -5.72
CA ARG A 127 -21.12 -5.87 -6.41
C ARG A 127 -21.59 -4.46 -5.98
N LYS A 128 -22.85 -4.31 -5.55
CA LYS A 128 -23.39 -3.05 -4.98
C LYS A 128 -22.95 -2.82 -3.53
N SER A 129 -22.84 -3.88 -2.72
CA SER A 129 -22.48 -3.78 -1.30
C SER A 129 -20.99 -3.44 -1.11
N ARG A 130 -20.09 -3.98 -1.93
CA ARG A 130 -18.65 -3.60 -1.91
C ARG A 130 -18.42 -2.11 -2.13
N LYS A 131 -19.07 -1.51 -3.14
CA LYS A 131 -18.96 -0.06 -3.42
C LYS A 131 -19.56 0.80 -2.30
N GLN A 132 -20.62 0.31 -1.66
CA GLN A 132 -21.25 0.99 -0.51
C GLN A 132 -20.33 0.96 0.72
N GLN A 133 -19.71 -0.19 1.03
CA GLN A 133 -18.74 -0.35 2.12
C GLN A 133 -17.47 0.50 1.88
N GLN A 134 -16.93 0.48 0.66
CA GLN A 134 -15.81 1.36 0.28
C GLN A 134 -16.16 2.84 0.43
N ARG A 135 -17.41 3.24 0.11
CA ARG A 135 -17.89 4.62 0.30
C ARG A 135 -18.04 4.97 1.78
N LEU A 136 -18.55 4.06 2.60
CA LEU A 136 -18.64 4.20 4.05
C LEU A 136 -17.26 4.45 4.65
N LEU A 137 -16.28 3.59 4.34
CA LEU A 137 -14.89 3.70 4.78
C LEU A 137 -14.24 5.00 4.31
N ARG A 138 -14.53 5.44 3.08
CA ARG A 138 -14.05 6.73 2.57
C ARG A 138 -14.60 7.88 3.39
N ASN A 139 -15.91 7.91 3.59
CA ASN A 139 -16.59 9.01 4.27
C ASN A 139 -16.21 9.08 5.76
N MET A 140 -15.86 7.96 6.37
CA MET A 140 -15.35 7.90 7.75
C MET A 140 -13.85 8.22 7.87
N GLY A 141 -13.14 8.37 6.75
CA GLY A 141 -11.72 8.72 6.76
C GLY A 141 -10.78 7.55 7.12
N ALA A 142 -11.21 6.30 6.91
CA ALA A 142 -10.38 5.12 7.24
C ALA A 142 -9.04 5.12 6.50
N HIS A 143 -9.05 5.51 5.23
CA HIS A 143 -7.84 5.62 4.40
C HIS A 143 -6.84 6.64 4.96
N ALA A 144 -7.30 7.74 5.58
CA ALA A 144 -6.41 8.77 6.12
C ALA A 144 -5.62 8.22 7.31
N VAL A 145 -6.29 7.52 8.24
CA VAL A 145 -5.64 6.89 9.39
C VAL A 145 -4.65 5.81 8.95
N VAL A 146 -4.98 5.04 7.90
CA VAL A 146 -4.05 4.03 7.36
C VAL A 146 -2.85 4.68 6.65
N LEU A 147 -3.04 5.80 5.95
CA LEU A 147 -1.92 6.56 5.36
C LEU A 147 -1.02 7.19 6.43
N GLU A 148 -1.58 7.61 7.57
CA GLU A 148 -0.80 8.05 8.74
C GLU A 148 -0.02 6.89 9.35
N LEU A 149 -0.63 5.70 9.46
CA LEU A 149 0.03 4.47 9.92
C LEU A 149 1.24 4.12 9.04
N LEU A 150 1.12 4.21 7.71
CA LEU A 150 2.22 3.91 6.77
C LEU A 150 3.40 4.91 6.88
N GLN A 151 3.17 6.11 7.40
CA GLN A 151 4.21 7.13 7.57
C GLN A 151 5.05 6.94 8.84
N ILE A 152 4.65 6.03 9.72
CA ILE A 152 5.37 5.79 10.96
C ILE A 152 6.73 5.14 10.63
N PRO A 153 7.86 5.75 11.05
CA PRO A 153 9.17 5.14 10.86
C PRO A 153 9.28 3.89 11.74
N TYR A 154 9.74 2.81 11.14
CA TYR A 154 9.98 1.54 11.84
C TYR A 154 11.19 0.82 11.26
N GLU A 155 11.77 -0.06 12.06
CA GLU A 155 12.95 -0.82 11.69
C GLU A 155 12.57 -2.04 10.84
N LYS A 156 12.73 -1.92 9.52
CA LYS A 156 12.33 -2.95 8.56
C LYS A 156 13.04 -4.30 8.78
N ALA A 157 14.23 -4.34 9.39
CA ALA A 157 14.99 -5.58 9.57
C ALA A 157 14.60 -6.37 10.83
N GLU A 158 14.19 -5.68 11.90
CA GLU A 158 14.00 -6.28 13.22
C GLU A 158 12.52 -6.41 13.62
N ASP A 159 11.66 -5.48 13.18
CA ASP A 159 10.24 -5.48 13.56
C ASP A 159 9.36 -6.25 12.58
N THR A 160 9.40 -7.59 12.68
CA THR A 160 8.55 -8.50 11.90
C THR A 160 7.05 -8.25 12.13
N ARG A 161 6.65 -7.81 13.34
CA ARG A 161 5.24 -7.51 13.65
C ARG A 161 4.77 -6.27 12.92
N MET A 162 5.61 -5.24 12.83
CA MET A 162 5.29 -4.05 12.04
C MET A 162 5.25 -4.37 10.55
N GLN A 163 6.15 -5.20 10.02
CA GLN A 163 6.07 -5.64 8.62
C GLN A 163 4.72 -6.31 8.29
N GLU A 164 4.22 -7.18 9.17
CA GLU A 164 2.89 -7.77 9.00
C GLU A 164 1.78 -6.73 8.98
N ILE A 165 1.82 -5.75 9.89
CA ILE A 165 0.86 -4.64 9.94
C ILE A 165 0.91 -3.82 8.65
N MET A 166 2.11 -3.49 8.16
CA MET A 166 2.29 -2.74 6.92
C MET A 166 1.74 -3.51 5.72
N LYS A 167 1.99 -4.83 5.65
CA LYS A 167 1.40 -5.69 4.62
C LYS A 167 -0.14 -5.63 4.65
N LEU A 168 -0.75 -5.72 5.82
CA LEU A 168 -2.21 -5.63 5.99
C LEU A 168 -2.75 -4.23 5.65
N ALA A 169 -2.00 -3.18 5.97
CA ALA A 169 -2.34 -1.80 5.59
C ALA A 169 -2.35 -1.64 4.06
N HIS A 170 -1.33 -2.15 3.37
CA HIS A 170 -1.29 -2.17 1.91
C HIS A 170 -2.42 -3.02 1.31
N GLU A 171 -2.70 -4.20 1.86
CA GLU A 171 -3.81 -5.05 1.43
C GLU A 171 -5.16 -4.34 1.59
N PHE A 172 -5.38 -3.65 2.72
CA PHE A 172 -6.56 -2.83 2.93
C PHE A 172 -6.69 -1.73 1.86
N LEU A 173 -5.60 -1.00 1.57
CA LEU A 173 -5.62 0.06 0.56
C LEU A 173 -5.91 -0.47 -0.85
N GLN A 174 -5.33 -1.61 -1.20
CA GLN A 174 -5.59 -2.32 -2.47
C GLN A 174 -7.08 -2.71 -2.57
N ASN A 175 -7.65 -3.27 -1.51
CA ASN A 175 -9.06 -3.65 -1.46
C ASN A 175 -10.01 -2.42 -1.45
N PHE A 176 -9.56 -1.32 -0.85
CA PHE A 176 -10.30 -0.05 -0.77
C PHE A 176 -10.41 0.65 -2.12
N CYS A 177 -9.38 0.58 -2.97
CA CYS A 177 -9.37 1.21 -4.29
C CYS A 177 -9.86 0.29 -5.43
N ALA A 178 -9.82 -1.02 -5.24
CA ALA A 178 -10.26 -2.00 -6.23
C ALA A 178 -11.69 -1.74 -6.75
N GLY A 179 -11.80 -1.44 -8.05
CA GLY A 179 -13.06 -1.19 -8.76
C GLY A 179 -13.75 0.13 -8.42
N ASN A 180 -13.05 1.08 -7.78
CA ASN A 180 -13.61 2.36 -7.34
C ASN A 180 -12.70 3.55 -7.70
N GLN A 181 -13.01 4.17 -8.84
CA GLN A 181 -12.27 5.31 -9.40
C GLN A 181 -12.16 6.52 -8.44
N GLN A 182 -13.18 6.77 -7.62
CA GLN A 182 -13.14 7.89 -6.67
C GLN A 182 -12.12 7.64 -5.54
N ASN A 183 -12.02 6.40 -5.07
CA ASN A 183 -11.06 6.02 -4.04
C ASN A 183 -9.63 6.00 -4.61
N GLN A 184 -9.47 5.55 -5.85
CA GLN A 184 -8.19 5.64 -6.58
C GLN A 184 -7.70 7.08 -6.71
N ALA A 185 -8.56 8.00 -7.16
CA ALA A 185 -8.22 9.42 -7.28
C ALA A 185 -7.88 10.07 -5.92
N LEU A 186 -8.47 9.57 -4.84
CA LEU A 186 -8.15 10.02 -3.50
C LEU A 186 -6.75 9.56 -3.07
N LEU A 187 -6.41 8.28 -3.26
CA LEU A 187 -5.08 7.76 -2.93
C LEU A 187 -3.99 8.36 -3.83
N HIS A 188 -4.32 8.66 -5.09
CA HIS A 188 -3.40 9.32 -6.03
C HIS A 188 -2.90 10.68 -5.53
N LYS A 189 -3.67 11.41 -4.70
CA LYS A 189 -3.21 12.66 -4.08
C LYS A 189 -2.02 12.46 -3.13
N HIS A 190 -1.86 11.25 -2.61
CA HIS A 190 -0.78 10.86 -1.70
C HIS A 190 0.25 9.94 -2.39
N ILE A 191 0.36 9.99 -3.73
CA ILE A 191 1.24 9.11 -4.52
C ILE A 191 2.70 9.14 -4.05
N ASN A 192 3.19 10.27 -3.55
CA ASN A 192 4.56 10.43 -3.08
C ASN A 192 4.94 9.46 -1.93
N LEU A 193 3.96 9.02 -1.12
CA LEU A 193 4.21 8.03 -0.07
C LEU A 193 4.59 6.65 -0.63
N PHE A 194 4.16 6.36 -1.86
CA PHE A 194 4.36 5.07 -2.52
C PHE A 194 5.46 5.10 -3.58
N LEU A 195 6.17 6.23 -3.74
CA LEU A 195 7.39 6.36 -4.54
C LEU A 195 8.65 5.96 -3.74
N ASN A 196 8.49 5.15 -2.71
CA ASN A 196 9.59 4.56 -1.98
C ASN A 196 9.89 3.17 -2.57
N PRO A 197 11.17 2.77 -2.65
CA PRO A 197 11.51 1.44 -3.15
C PRO A 197 10.94 0.34 -2.26
N GLY A 198 10.01 -0.43 -2.81
CA GLY A 198 9.37 -1.53 -2.11
C GLY A 198 8.29 -2.24 -2.93
N ILE A 199 8.20 -3.55 -2.72
CA ILE A 199 7.30 -4.42 -3.49
C ILE A 199 5.83 -4.15 -3.12
N LEU A 200 5.55 -3.86 -1.85
CA LEU A 200 4.18 -3.60 -1.38
C LEU A 200 3.63 -2.29 -1.95
N GLU A 201 4.49 -1.29 -2.04
CA GLU A 201 4.25 0.02 -2.63
C GLU A 201 3.95 -0.12 -4.13
N ALA A 202 4.73 -0.93 -4.85
CA ALA A 202 4.50 -1.22 -6.27
C ALA A 202 3.15 -1.89 -6.53
N VAL A 203 2.79 -2.93 -5.75
CA VAL A 203 1.49 -3.60 -5.87
C VAL A 203 0.35 -2.65 -5.54
N THR A 204 0.53 -1.76 -4.54
CA THR A 204 -0.48 -0.76 -4.19
C THR A 204 -0.63 0.27 -5.31
N MET A 205 0.47 0.71 -5.94
CA MET A 205 0.42 1.58 -7.12
C MET A 205 -0.28 0.91 -8.29
N GLN A 206 -0.03 -0.37 -8.53
CA GLN A 206 -0.78 -1.12 -9.53
C GLN A 206 -2.29 -1.01 -9.31
N HIS A 207 -2.78 -1.21 -8.09
CA HIS A 207 -4.21 -1.16 -7.78
C HIS A 207 -4.81 0.26 -7.87
N ILE A 208 -4.04 1.32 -7.58
CA ILE A 208 -4.50 2.70 -7.76
C ILE A 208 -4.78 3.00 -9.23
N PHE A 209 -3.89 2.59 -10.14
CA PHE A 209 -4.02 2.87 -11.56
C PHE A 209 -4.85 1.81 -12.33
N MET A 210 -5.07 0.64 -11.72
CA MET A 210 -5.80 -0.46 -12.36
C MET A 210 -7.20 -0.04 -12.83
N ASN A 211 -7.46 -0.20 -14.13
CA ASN A 211 -8.74 0.13 -14.77
C ASN A 211 -9.20 1.58 -14.53
N ASN A 212 -8.27 2.54 -14.47
CA ASN A 212 -8.58 3.95 -14.36
C ASN A 212 -7.94 4.76 -15.49
N PHE A 213 -8.69 4.93 -16.58
CA PHE A 213 -8.19 5.63 -17.77
C PHE A 213 -7.79 7.09 -17.50
N GLN A 214 -8.52 7.78 -16.61
CA GLN A 214 -8.22 9.19 -16.27
C GLN A 214 -6.86 9.32 -15.59
N LEU A 215 -6.64 8.54 -14.53
CA LEU A 215 -5.37 8.56 -13.79
C LEU A 215 -4.20 8.09 -14.67
N CYS A 216 -4.39 7.04 -15.46
CA CYS A 216 -3.32 6.56 -16.35
C CYS A 216 -2.99 7.59 -17.44
N SER A 217 -3.97 8.35 -17.95
CA SER A 217 -3.72 9.38 -18.98
C SER A 217 -2.96 10.59 -18.43
N GLU A 218 -3.15 10.92 -17.16
CA GLU A 218 -2.52 12.05 -16.46
C GLU A 218 -1.21 11.68 -15.74
N ILE A 219 -0.70 10.47 -15.95
CA ILE A 219 0.50 10.00 -15.26
C ILE A 219 1.71 10.90 -15.57
N ASN A 220 2.50 11.18 -14.53
CA ASN A 220 3.72 11.95 -14.61
C ASN A 220 4.88 11.03 -15.01
N GLU A 221 5.71 11.48 -15.95
CA GLU A 221 6.90 10.77 -16.45
C GLU A 221 7.85 10.38 -15.32
N ARG A 222 7.98 11.22 -14.28
CA ARG A 222 8.81 10.94 -13.10
C ARG A 222 8.43 9.65 -12.38
N VAL A 223 7.14 9.27 -12.40
CA VAL A 223 6.68 8.02 -11.77
C VAL A 223 7.20 6.83 -12.57
N VAL A 224 7.13 6.89 -13.90
CA VAL A 224 7.65 5.84 -14.78
C VAL A 224 9.16 5.70 -14.61
N GLN A 225 9.89 6.81 -14.64
CA GLN A 225 11.35 6.85 -14.41
C GLN A 225 11.74 6.23 -13.07
N HIS A 226 11.02 6.56 -11.99
CA HIS A 226 11.27 5.98 -10.67
C HIS A 226 11.12 4.45 -10.68
N PHE A 227 10.05 3.92 -11.27
CA PHE A 227 9.84 2.47 -11.31
C PHE A 227 10.85 1.74 -12.21
N VAL A 228 11.28 2.34 -13.32
CA VAL A 228 12.35 1.80 -14.16
C VAL A 228 13.68 1.80 -13.39
N HIS A 229 14.01 2.89 -12.71
CA HIS A 229 15.21 2.96 -11.86
C HIS A 229 15.15 1.99 -10.67
N CYS A 230 13.97 1.74 -10.10
CA CYS A 230 13.80 0.71 -9.06
C CYS A 230 14.12 -0.70 -9.59
N ILE A 231 13.80 -0.99 -10.85
CA ILE A 231 14.16 -2.28 -11.47
C ILE A 231 15.68 -2.39 -11.64
N GLU A 232 16.36 -1.31 -12.03
CA GLU A 232 17.82 -1.27 -12.16
C GLU A 232 18.52 -1.46 -10.81
N THR A 233 18.09 -0.74 -9.78
CA THR A 233 18.80 -0.65 -8.49
C THR A 233 18.41 -1.72 -7.48
N HIS A 234 17.13 -2.09 -7.41
CA HIS A 234 16.60 -3.04 -6.42
C HIS A 234 16.37 -4.44 -7.01
N GLY A 235 16.69 -4.61 -8.29
CA GLY A 235 16.63 -5.88 -9.00
C GLY A 235 15.33 -6.10 -9.79
N ARG A 236 15.41 -7.08 -10.68
CA ARG A 236 14.37 -7.46 -11.66
C ARG A 236 13.18 -8.12 -10.97
N ASN A 237 12.26 -7.30 -10.46
CA ASN A 237 11.05 -7.77 -9.82
C ASN A 237 9.85 -7.70 -10.78
N VAL A 238 9.06 -8.77 -10.81
CA VAL A 238 7.85 -8.91 -11.63
C VAL A 238 6.80 -7.83 -11.30
N GLN A 239 6.69 -7.41 -10.04
CA GLN A 239 5.65 -6.48 -9.62
C GLN A 239 5.81 -5.08 -10.23
N TYR A 240 7.05 -4.62 -10.43
CA TYR A 240 7.32 -3.35 -11.11
C TYR A 240 6.90 -3.41 -12.59
N ILE A 241 7.15 -4.53 -13.28
CA ILE A 241 6.70 -4.74 -14.66
C ILE A 241 5.17 -4.79 -14.75
N LYS A 242 4.50 -5.49 -13.82
CA LYS A 242 3.03 -5.53 -13.75
C LYS A 242 2.42 -4.14 -13.55
N PHE A 243 3.06 -3.27 -12.79
CA PHE A 243 2.67 -1.86 -12.68
C PHE A 243 2.77 -1.15 -14.04
N LEU A 244 3.92 -1.27 -14.73
CA LEU A 244 4.13 -0.68 -16.05
C LEU A 244 3.10 -1.19 -17.08
N GLN A 245 2.75 -2.47 -17.06
CA GLN A 245 1.70 -3.02 -17.92
C GLN A 245 0.32 -2.40 -17.62
N THR A 246 0.02 -2.18 -16.34
CA THR A 246 -1.27 -1.65 -15.89
C THR A 246 -1.49 -0.19 -16.31
N ILE A 247 -0.43 0.63 -16.34
CA ILE A 247 -0.53 2.03 -16.76
C ILE A 247 -0.67 2.20 -18.29
N VAL A 248 -0.17 1.23 -19.05
CA VAL A 248 -0.22 1.26 -20.53
C VAL A 248 -1.61 0.90 -21.05
N LYS A 249 -2.30 -0.02 -20.37
CA LYS A 249 -3.64 -0.52 -20.74
C LYS A 249 -4.64 -0.31 -19.61
N ALA A 250 -5.57 0.60 -19.81
CA ALA A 250 -6.65 0.88 -18.86
C ALA A 250 -8.02 0.72 -19.53
N GLU A 251 -8.94 0.00 -18.89
CA GLU A 251 -10.32 -0.19 -19.37
C GLU A 251 -10.41 -0.77 -20.80
N GLY A 252 -9.44 -1.60 -21.19
CA GLY A 252 -9.36 -2.16 -22.55
C GLY A 252 -8.92 -1.16 -23.63
N LYS A 253 -8.53 0.06 -23.25
CA LYS A 253 -7.95 1.08 -24.13
C LYS A 253 -6.45 1.20 -23.91
N PHE A 254 -5.74 1.45 -25.00
CA PHE A 254 -4.30 1.72 -24.99
C PHE A 254 -4.05 3.22 -24.88
N ILE A 255 -3.11 3.61 -24.02
CA ILE A 255 -2.76 5.01 -23.80
C ILE A 255 -1.43 5.28 -24.49
N LYS A 256 -1.48 5.86 -25.70
CA LYS A 256 -0.29 6.12 -26.53
C LYS A 256 0.82 6.86 -25.80
N LYS A 257 0.46 7.91 -25.04
CA LYS A 257 1.43 8.66 -24.23
C LYS A 257 2.18 7.77 -23.24
N CYS A 258 1.47 6.87 -22.55
CA CYS A 258 2.10 5.92 -21.62
C CYS A 258 2.93 4.88 -22.35
N GLN A 259 2.48 4.37 -23.50
CA GLN A 259 3.25 3.46 -24.35
C GLN A 259 4.60 4.10 -24.74
N ASP A 260 4.58 5.34 -25.22
CA ASP A 260 5.77 6.04 -25.67
C ASP A 260 6.73 6.32 -24.50
N MET A 261 6.21 6.79 -23.36
CA MET A 261 7.02 7.05 -22.16
C MET A 261 7.66 5.77 -21.62
N VAL A 262 6.88 4.70 -21.42
CA VAL A 262 7.40 3.42 -20.90
C VAL A 262 8.42 2.84 -21.87
N MET A 263 8.14 2.86 -23.19
CA MET A 263 9.09 2.36 -24.18
C MET A 263 10.38 3.17 -24.25
N ALA A 264 10.31 4.50 -24.09
CA ALA A 264 11.50 5.35 -24.06
C ALA A 264 12.37 5.04 -22.83
N GLU A 265 11.78 4.98 -21.64
CA GLU A 265 12.50 4.71 -20.40
C GLU A 265 13.09 3.29 -20.36
N LEU A 266 12.36 2.28 -20.83
CA LEU A 266 12.88 0.91 -20.92
C LEU A 266 14.09 0.81 -21.87
N VAL A 267 14.05 1.51 -23.01
CA VAL A 267 15.18 1.52 -23.96
C VAL A 267 16.37 2.28 -23.38
N ASN A 268 16.14 3.36 -22.64
CA ASN A 268 17.20 4.13 -21.99
C ASN A 268 17.91 3.33 -20.89
N ALA A 269 17.15 2.53 -20.13
CA ALA A 269 17.67 1.64 -19.08
C ALA A 269 18.54 0.49 -19.61
N GLY A 270 18.37 0.12 -20.89
CA GLY A 270 19.24 -0.85 -21.56
C GLY A 270 19.22 -2.25 -20.94
N GLU A 271 20.38 -2.91 -20.88
CA GLU A 271 20.55 -4.33 -20.51
C GLU A 271 20.26 -4.62 -19.02
N ASP A 272 20.26 -3.60 -18.16
CA ASP A 272 19.96 -3.77 -16.74
C ASP A 272 18.48 -4.16 -16.53
N VAL A 273 17.59 -3.63 -17.36
CA VAL A 273 16.14 -3.89 -17.34
C VAL A 273 15.71 -4.86 -18.44
N LEU A 274 16.25 -4.70 -19.65
CA LEU A 274 15.90 -5.50 -20.84
C LEU A 274 16.79 -6.74 -20.96
N VAL A 275 16.25 -7.88 -20.53
CA VAL A 275 16.95 -9.17 -20.61
C VAL A 275 16.44 -9.96 -21.81
N PHE A 276 17.25 -10.02 -22.86
CA PHE A 276 16.99 -10.85 -24.04
C PHE A 276 17.99 -12.01 -24.11
N TYR A 277 17.48 -13.21 -24.38
CA TYR A 277 18.26 -14.44 -24.49
C TYR A 277 18.58 -14.76 -25.97
N ASN A 278 19.31 -13.86 -26.63
CA ASN A 278 19.51 -13.88 -28.09
C ASN A 278 20.71 -14.72 -28.54
N ASP A 279 21.73 -14.90 -27.71
CA ASP A 279 22.92 -15.69 -28.05
C ASP A 279 22.78 -17.16 -27.65
N ARG A 280 23.64 -18.01 -28.24
CA ARG A 280 23.54 -19.47 -28.09
C ARG A 280 23.72 -19.94 -26.65
N ALA A 281 24.48 -19.23 -25.82
CA ALA A 281 24.69 -19.59 -24.42
C ALA A 281 23.50 -19.14 -23.56
N SER A 282 23.03 -17.90 -23.72
CA SER A 282 21.86 -17.38 -22.99
C SER A 282 20.57 -18.13 -23.36
N PHE A 283 20.41 -18.56 -24.61
CA PHE A 283 19.28 -19.40 -25.02
C PHE A 283 19.31 -20.77 -24.34
N GLN A 284 20.49 -21.38 -24.17
CA GLN A 284 20.61 -22.62 -23.38
C GLN A 284 20.24 -22.39 -21.92
N THR A 285 20.61 -21.24 -21.33
CA THR A 285 20.17 -20.84 -19.99
C THR A 285 18.66 -20.70 -19.93
N LEU A 286 18.01 -20.06 -20.91
CA LEU A 286 16.55 -19.94 -20.98
C LEU A 286 15.86 -21.30 -21.02
N VAL A 287 16.34 -22.22 -21.87
CA VAL A 287 15.80 -23.59 -21.96
C VAL A 287 15.96 -24.33 -20.63
N GLN A 288 17.08 -24.14 -19.94
CA GLN A 288 17.32 -24.73 -18.63
C GLN A 288 16.36 -24.14 -17.56
N MET A 289 16.15 -22.82 -17.57
CA MET A 289 15.20 -22.14 -16.68
C MET A 289 13.76 -22.64 -16.91
N MET A 290 13.32 -22.73 -18.17
CA MET A 290 11.99 -23.26 -18.54
C MET A 290 11.79 -24.70 -18.06
N ARG A 291 12.83 -25.54 -18.09
CA ARG A 291 12.76 -26.92 -17.58
C ARG A 291 12.67 -26.96 -16.06
N SER A 292 13.46 -26.14 -15.36
CA SER A 292 13.48 -26.12 -13.89
C SER A 292 12.25 -25.47 -13.27
N GLU A 293 11.65 -24.49 -13.94
CA GLU A 293 10.48 -23.78 -13.42
C GLU A 293 9.17 -24.54 -13.61
N ARG A 294 9.13 -25.47 -14.57
CA ARG A 294 8.00 -26.40 -14.74
C ARG A 294 7.69 -27.18 -13.47
N ASP A 295 8.70 -27.41 -12.63
CA ASP A 295 8.59 -28.14 -11.36
C ASP A 295 8.47 -27.21 -10.13
N ARG A 296 8.81 -25.92 -10.25
CA ARG A 296 8.94 -24.99 -9.11
C ARG A 296 7.86 -23.89 -9.03
N MET A 297 7.17 -23.55 -10.13
CA MET A 297 6.09 -22.55 -10.19
C MET A 297 6.33 -21.28 -9.33
N ASP A 298 7.56 -20.75 -9.35
CA ASP A 298 7.91 -19.60 -8.51
C ASP A 298 7.44 -18.29 -9.18
N GLU A 299 6.63 -17.50 -8.48
CA GLU A 299 5.98 -16.30 -9.05
C GLU A 299 6.95 -15.13 -9.30
N ASN A 300 8.14 -15.14 -8.69
CA ASN A 300 9.17 -14.10 -8.82
C ASN A 300 10.41 -14.59 -9.58
N SER A 301 10.25 -15.55 -10.47
CA SER A 301 11.35 -16.15 -11.19
C SER A 301 11.90 -15.24 -12.32
N PRO A 302 13.19 -15.41 -12.72
CA PRO A 302 13.74 -14.72 -13.87
C PRO A 302 12.97 -14.97 -15.17
N LEU A 303 12.38 -16.17 -15.34
CA LEU A 303 11.54 -16.48 -16.49
C LEU A 303 10.20 -15.73 -16.43
N MET A 304 9.55 -15.65 -15.27
CA MET A 304 8.31 -14.87 -15.11
C MET A 304 8.55 -13.39 -15.38
N TYR A 305 9.70 -12.86 -14.96
CA TYR A 305 10.13 -11.51 -15.33
C TYR A 305 10.28 -11.37 -16.85
N HIS A 306 10.95 -12.32 -17.53
CA HIS A 306 11.10 -12.29 -18.97
C HIS A 306 9.75 -12.39 -19.72
N ILE A 307 8.83 -13.25 -19.28
CA ILE A 307 7.48 -13.37 -19.85
C ILE A 307 6.74 -12.04 -19.74
N HIS A 308 6.67 -11.46 -18.54
CA HIS A 308 5.99 -10.18 -18.34
C HIS A 308 6.68 -9.01 -19.06
N LEU A 309 8.00 -9.06 -19.23
CA LEU A 309 8.73 -8.07 -20.02
C LEU A 309 8.33 -8.14 -21.49
N VAL A 310 8.27 -9.34 -22.08
CA VAL A 310 7.83 -9.52 -23.47
C VAL A 310 6.36 -9.13 -23.64
N GLU A 311 5.50 -9.49 -22.69
CA GLU A 311 4.10 -9.03 -22.67
C GLU A 311 3.98 -7.50 -22.57
N LEU A 312 4.83 -6.84 -21.77
CA LEU A 312 4.85 -5.39 -21.67
C LEU A 312 5.23 -4.75 -23.02
N LEU A 313 6.27 -5.26 -23.67
CA LEU A 313 6.67 -4.79 -25.00
C LEU A 313 5.56 -5.01 -26.04
N ALA A 314 4.85 -6.14 -25.99
CA ALA A 314 3.70 -6.40 -26.85
C ALA A 314 2.54 -5.42 -26.59
N VAL A 315 2.19 -5.18 -25.33
CA VAL A 315 1.13 -4.23 -24.95
C VAL A 315 1.52 -2.78 -25.29
N CYS A 316 2.82 -2.46 -25.31
CA CYS A 316 3.33 -1.18 -25.79
C CYS A 316 3.18 -0.99 -27.31
N THR A 317 3.23 -2.07 -28.11
CA THR A 317 3.06 -2.00 -29.58
C THR A 317 1.62 -2.20 -30.04
N GLU A 318 0.75 -2.75 -29.19
CA GLU A 318 -0.68 -2.87 -29.47
C GLU A 318 -1.33 -1.49 -29.74
N GLY A 319 -2.22 -1.41 -30.73
CA GLY A 319 -2.94 -0.17 -31.07
C GLY A 319 -2.34 0.69 -32.19
N LYS A 320 -1.46 0.11 -33.03
CA LYS A 320 -0.81 0.75 -34.19
C LYS A 320 0.08 1.93 -33.78
N ASN A 321 1.05 1.67 -32.92
CA ASN A 321 2.03 2.66 -32.52
C ASN A 321 3.36 2.39 -33.24
N VAL A 322 3.54 3.04 -34.39
CA VAL A 322 4.70 2.87 -35.28
C VAL A 322 6.01 3.18 -34.56
N TYR A 323 6.03 4.17 -33.66
CA TYR A 323 7.24 4.55 -32.92
C TYR A 323 7.72 3.41 -32.00
N THR A 324 6.80 2.84 -31.22
CA THR A 324 7.12 1.70 -30.34
C THR A 324 7.41 0.44 -31.14
N GLU A 325 6.73 0.22 -32.28
CA GLU A 325 6.97 -0.92 -33.18
C GLU A 325 8.40 -0.90 -33.75
N ILE A 326 8.88 0.25 -34.24
CA ILE A 326 10.25 0.39 -34.76
C ILE A 326 11.27 0.06 -33.67
N LYS A 327 11.07 0.59 -32.46
CA LYS A 327 11.96 0.31 -31.33
C LYS A 327 11.90 -1.17 -30.91
N CYS A 328 10.73 -1.78 -30.81
CA CYS A 328 10.62 -3.21 -30.48
C CYS A 328 11.31 -4.10 -31.52
N ASN A 329 11.15 -3.81 -32.81
CA ASN A 329 11.85 -4.55 -33.88
C ASN A 329 13.37 -4.43 -33.79
N SER A 330 13.90 -3.31 -33.26
CA SER A 330 15.34 -3.14 -33.04
C SER A 330 15.86 -3.94 -31.84
N LEU A 331 15.02 -4.18 -30.83
CA LEU A 331 15.37 -4.94 -29.62
C LEU A 331 15.27 -6.46 -29.82
N LEU A 332 14.26 -6.90 -30.58
CA LEU A 332 13.99 -8.30 -30.89
C LEU A 332 13.92 -8.48 -32.41
N PRO A 333 15.07 -8.58 -33.10
CA PRO A 333 15.09 -8.88 -34.52
C PRO A 333 14.57 -10.31 -34.78
N LEU A 334 13.76 -10.45 -35.83
CA LEU A 334 13.14 -11.71 -36.25
C LEU A 334 14.14 -12.72 -36.85
#